data_AF-A0A497LT42-F1
#
_entry.id   AF-A0A497LT42-F1
#
_cell.length_a   1.000
_cell.length_b   1.000
_cell.length_c   1.000
_cell.angle_alpha   90.00
_cell.angle_beta   90.00
_cell.angle_gamma   90.00
#
_symmetry.space_group_name_H-M   'P 1'
#
loop_
_entity.id
_entity.type
_entity.pdbx_description
1 polymer ?
#
loop_
_entity_poly.entity_id
_entity_poly.type
_entity_poly.pdbx_seq_one_letter_code
_entity_poly.pdbx_strand_id
1 'polypeptide(L)'
;MSWPGQPGTTVTGRLTECTKRPLSNQEFELIPIYEGDTLSGFTVEVPGYVSVTVDDFSRISLFGLTSYLLGDVCLLPTWGEEIGAGEGEEEKKEEGVSCPKIKLRILTQNTMLFDALSIPLLGALKKAPYLKEREELFAKTIISGNYDIVGLQEVFREKEGQKIILKRWLEKIGVGLDPNMVLGDHTLEDTEINGVKLKDFRPNTKGVEFRIVHPYCIAGPDSTALMEMVQDGGLMLLSKYPIIMASAFMFSEPAEFSDSEGNIIWDYFASKGALYARINLDPKGERKDCYIHVFVTHTQADYKCPGQYRKIRDSQLEELKDFIKNCTGNDGHPIVLLGDFNIVADKPANWGKGLTGPGWSWKAIGTWLTGYYAEAGKVPDGVAVWLERKVVLENKEGGLIWFKYEVSSEKGCGFLRFYVDGVKKGEWSGEASGNIAFGLSEGTHRLRWEYSKDGPGCAGKDSACGKDSAWLDWVWVYEGEKEIVTEQFRKIADPWKTGYEIGRSTESKEYTKLTKLLKALGLTDVWKELRPNDPGFTYIGGDWKTGKDTPWGEFGNVLAKIRGDKSGPERLDYIFYYPGRSVYKLKPLNIELVPSEPGKKFQLDKNTFTYTLSDHLGVAMTCELKPLK
;
A
#
# COMPACT_ATOMS: atom_id res chain seq x y z
N MET A 1 -15.67 20.62 -44.66
CA MET A 1 -16.82 21.55 -44.75
C MET A 1 -16.51 22.71 -45.69
N SER A 2 -17.53 23.30 -46.33
CA SER A 2 -17.39 24.56 -47.06
C SER A 2 -17.32 25.73 -46.09
N TRP A 3 -16.46 26.71 -46.36
CA TRP A 3 -16.27 27.85 -45.47
C TRP A 3 -17.47 28.82 -45.53
N PRO A 4 -18.14 29.11 -44.40
CA PRO A 4 -19.24 30.07 -44.39
C PRO A 4 -18.75 31.48 -44.76
N GLY A 5 -19.28 32.05 -45.85
CA GLY A 5 -18.95 33.42 -46.29
C GLY A 5 -17.73 33.56 -47.20
N GLN A 6 -17.06 32.45 -47.58
CA GLN A 6 -16.00 32.46 -48.60
C GLN A 6 -16.27 31.40 -49.68
N PRO A 7 -16.96 31.76 -50.77
CA PRO A 7 -17.23 30.85 -51.88
C PRO A 7 -15.94 30.30 -52.48
N GLY A 8 -15.86 28.98 -52.63
CA GLY A 8 -14.67 28.30 -53.15
C GLY A 8 -13.62 27.93 -52.09
N THR A 9 -13.85 28.24 -50.81
CA THR A 9 -13.00 27.82 -49.70
C THR A 9 -13.55 26.56 -49.01
N THR A 10 -12.70 25.57 -48.75
CA THR A 10 -13.03 24.35 -47.99
C THR A 10 -12.03 24.10 -46.87
N VAL A 11 -12.48 23.50 -45.78
CA VAL A 11 -11.62 22.98 -44.71
C VAL A 11 -11.85 21.49 -44.58
N THR A 12 -10.78 20.72 -44.55
CA THR A 12 -10.80 19.25 -44.51
C THR A 12 -9.87 18.73 -43.43
N GLY A 13 -10.35 17.79 -42.63
CA GLY A 13 -9.60 17.11 -41.57
C GLY A 13 -10.36 15.89 -41.10
N ARG A 14 -9.72 15.06 -40.28
CA ARG A 14 -10.34 13.86 -39.68
C ARG A 14 -10.36 14.00 -38.17
N LEU A 15 -11.56 14.00 -37.59
CA LEU A 15 -11.73 14.02 -36.13
C LEU A 15 -11.46 12.62 -35.56
N THR A 16 -10.61 12.54 -34.54
CA THR A 16 -10.21 11.27 -33.94
C THR A 16 -10.17 11.37 -32.42
N GLU A 17 -10.48 10.28 -31.73
CA GLU A 17 -10.09 10.10 -30.33
C GLU A 17 -8.62 9.68 -30.28
N CYS A 18 -7.71 10.65 -30.25
CA CYS A 18 -6.26 10.53 -30.05
C CYS A 18 -5.73 9.07 -29.96
N THR A 19 -5.53 8.40 -31.11
CA THR A 19 -5.02 7.01 -31.29
C THR A 19 -5.98 5.81 -31.17
N LYS A 20 -7.31 6.00 -31.12
CA LYS A 20 -8.26 4.88 -30.93
C LYS A 20 -9.29 4.66 -32.04
N ARG A 21 -9.93 5.72 -32.55
CA ARG A 21 -10.97 5.58 -33.59
C ARG A 21 -11.33 6.91 -34.27
N PRO A 22 -11.77 6.88 -35.54
CA PRO A 22 -12.43 8.01 -36.18
C PRO A 22 -13.75 8.37 -35.50
N LEU A 23 -14.04 9.66 -35.41
CA LEU A 23 -15.32 10.18 -34.92
C LEU A 23 -16.24 10.44 -36.12
N SER A 24 -17.01 9.41 -36.50
CA SER A 24 -17.97 9.49 -37.61
C SER A 24 -19.24 10.25 -37.20
N ASN A 25 -19.76 11.08 -38.09
CA ASN A 25 -21.04 11.79 -37.98
C ASN A 25 -21.22 12.61 -36.69
N GLN A 26 -20.14 13.10 -36.08
CA GLN A 26 -20.25 14.02 -34.94
C GLN A 26 -20.64 15.41 -35.42
N GLU A 27 -21.54 16.06 -34.69
CA GLU A 27 -21.71 17.51 -34.80
C GLU A 27 -20.46 18.19 -34.22
N PHE A 28 -19.97 19.20 -34.92
CA PHE A 28 -18.82 19.96 -34.48
C PHE A 28 -18.95 21.41 -34.94
N GLU A 29 -18.38 22.33 -34.15
CA GLU A 29 -18.13 23.69 -34.57
C GLU A 29 -16.66 23.87 -34.97
N LEU A 30 -16.44 24.61 -36.05
CA LEU A 30 -15.12 24.98 -36.53
C LEU A 30 -15.03 26.51 -36.51
N ILE A 31 -14.22 27.02 -35.59
CA ILE A 31 -14.07 28.45 -35.35
C ILE A 31 -12.69 28.89 -35.88
N PRO A 32 -12.62 29.76 -36.90
CA PRO A 32 -11.36 30.24 -37.42
C PRO A 32 -10.70 31.25 -36.48
N ILE A 33 -9.38 31.15 -36.33
CA ILE A 33 -8.55 32.07 -35.53
C ILE A 33 -7.76 32.96 -36.49
N TYR A 34 -7.86 34.28 -36.29
CA TYR A 34 -7.16 35.28 -37.10
C TYR A 34 -6.17 36.09 -36.25
N GLU A 35 -4.97 36.27 -36.76
CA GLU A 35 -4.01 37.27 -36.29
C GLU A 35 -3.96 38.42 -37.31
N GLY A 36 -4.65 39.52 -36.99
CA GLY A 36 -4.93 40.57 -37.97
C GLY A 36 -5.82 40.05 -39.10
N ASP A 37 -5.39 40.26 -40.35
CA ASP A 37 -6.09 39.76 -41.54
C ASP A 37 -5.65 38.35 -41.97
N THR A 38 -4.77 37.70 -41.21
CA THR A 38 -4.21 36.38 -41.56
C THR A 38 -4.83 35.28 -40.72
N LEU A 39 -5.32 34.22 -41.37
CA LEU A 39 -5.80 33.03 -40.69
C LEU A 39 -4.62 32.28 -40.06
N SER A 40 -4.62 32.14 -38.74
CA SER A 40 -3.54 31.54 -37.95
C SER A 40 -3.89 30.17 -37.35
N GLY A 41 -5.17 29.78 -37.32
CA GLY A 41 -5.57 28.48 -36.78
C GLY A 41 -7.07 28.23 -36.83
N PHE A 42 -7.47 27.10 -36.26
CA PHE A 42 -8.85 26.68 -36.11
C PHE A 42 -9.08 26.09 -34.73
N THR A 43 -10.11 26.54 -34.02
CA THR A 43 -10.64 25.81 -32.89
C THR A 43 -11.71 24.84 -33.38
N VAL A 44 -11.58 23.58 -32.99
CA VAL A 44 -12.55 22.52 -33.22
C VAL A 44 -13.23 22.19 -31.91
N GLU A 45 -14.54 22.36 -31.87
CA GLU A 45 -15.36 22.03 -30.70
C GLU A 45 -16.30 20.87 -31.07
N VAL A 46 -16.26 19.81 -30.28
CA VAL A 46 -17.15 18.65 -30.43
C VAL A 46 -17.81 18.41 -29.07
N PRO A 47 -19.15 18.36 -28.99
CA PRO A 47 -19.84 18.10 -27.73
C PRO A 47 -19.31 16.83 -27.04
N GLY A 48 -18.99 16.92 -25.75
CA GLY A 48 -18.40 15.83 -24.97
C GLY A 48 -16.88 15.66 -25.12
N TYR A 49 -16.20 16.55 -25.86
CA TYR A 49 -14.75 16.59 -26.00
C TYR A 49 -14.18 17.96 -25.63
N VAL A 50 -12.94 17.96 -25.15
CA VAL A 50 -12.17 19.18 -24.89
C VAL A 50 -11.89 19.86 -26.24
N SER A 51 -12.16 21.16 -26.32
CA SER A 51 -11.88 21.98 -27.52
C SER A 51 -10.40 21.93 -27.90
N VAL A 52 -10.11 21.76 -29.18
CA VAL A 52 -8.74 21.63 -29.70
C VAL A 52 -8.45 22.77 -30.66
N THR A 53 -7.29 23.41 -30.52
CA THR A 53 -6.79 24.38 -31.50
C THR A 53 -5.78 23.71 -32.42
N VAL A 54 -5.98 23.86 -33.73
CA VAL A 54 -5.08 23.40 -34.79
C VAL A 54 -4.47 24.64 -35.45
N ASP A 55 -3.18 24.86 -35.20
CA ASP A 55 -2.37 25.96 -35.74
C ASP A 55 -1.40 25.48 -36.84
N ASP A 56 -1.11 24.18 -36.91
CA ASP A 56 -0.38 23.55 -38.01
C ASP A 56 -1.35 22.95 -39.04
N PHE A 57 -1.50 23.63 -40.19
CA PHE A 57 -2.35 23.18 -41.29
C PHE A 57 -1.76 23.55 -42.65
N SER A 58 -2.04 22.74 -43.66
CA SER A 58 -1.61 23.02 -45.03
C SER A 58 -2.68 23.80 -45.79
N ARG A 59 -2.26 24.77 -46.61
CA ARG A 59 -3.14 25.52 -47.52
C ARG A 59 -2.79 25.19 -48.97
N ILE A 60 -3.80 24.76 -49.74
CA ILE A 60 -3.68 24.53 -51.19
C ILE A 60 -4.63 25.49 -51.90
N SER A 61 -4.14 26.21 -52.90
CA SER A 61 -4.93 27.14 -53.71
C SER A 61 -4.70 26.88 -55.19
N LEU A 62 -5.73 26.41 -55.90
CA LEU A 62 -5.68 26.08 -57.32
C LEU A 62 -6.96 26.54 -58.01
N PHE A 63 -6.82 27.27 -59.11
CA PHE A 63 -7.93 27.73 -59.97
C PHE A 63 -9.07 28.45 -59.22
N GLY A 64 -8.73 29.26 -58.22
CA GLY A 64 -9.71 30.03 -57.43
C GLY A 64 -10.42 29.23 -56.33
N LEU A 65 -10.09 27.94 -56.15
CA LEU A 65 -10.50 27.13 -55.01
C LEU A 65 -9.38 27.07 -53.97
N THR A 66 -9.72 27.35 -52.71
CA THR A 66 -8.79 27.26 -51.57
C THR A 66 -9.20 26.11 -50.65
N SER A 67 -8.27 25.24 -50.28
CA SER A 67 -8.50 24.17 -49.30
C SER A 67 -7.51 24.26 -48.16
N TYR A 68 -8.00 24.27 -46.92
CA TYR A 68 -7.22 24.14 -45.70
C TYR A 68 -7.28 22.69 -45.21
N LEU A 69 -6.13 22.07 -44.98
CA LEU A 69 -5.99 20.67 -44.57
C LEU A 69 -5.46 20.60 -43.15
N LEU A 70 -6.32 20.21 -42.20
CA LEU A 70 -6.01 20.13 -40.77
C LEU A 70 -5.33 18.81 -40.36
N GLY A 71 -5.29 17.81 -41.25
CA GLY A 71 -4.83 16.47 -40.90
C GLY A 71 -5.76 15.76 -39.93
N ASP A 72 -5.19 14.95 -39.03
CA ASP A 72 -5.91 14.26 -37.96
C ASP A 72 -6.02 15.18 -36.73
N VAL A 73 -7.25 15.54 -36.36
CA VAL A 73 -7.55 16.36 -35.18
C VAL A 73 -7.81 15.44 -33.98
N CYS A 74 -6.96 15.57 -32.97
CA CYS A 74 -6.89 14.70 -31.80
C CYS A 74 -7.76 15.26 -30.66
N LEU A 75 -8.95 14.69 -30.43
CA LEU A 75 -9.91 15.14 -29.42
C LEU A 75 -9.90 14.23 -28.18
N LEU A 76 -9.97 14.83 -26.98
CA LEU A 76 -10.01 14.13 -25.69
C LEU A 76 -11.39 14.27 -25.05
N PRO A 77 -12.04 13.18 -24.59
CA PRO A 77 -13.35 13.26 -23.95
C PRO A 77 -13.34 14.10 -22.66
N THR A 78 -14.37 14.91 -22.43
CA THR A 78 -14.59 15.59 -21.15
C THR A 78 -15.05 14.57 -20.09
N TRP A 79 -14.38 14.51 -18.94
CA TRP A 79 -14.72 13.59 -17.86
C TRP A 79 -16.15 13.83 -17.33
N GLY A 80 -17.04 12.85 -17.46
CA GLY A 80 -18.29 12.80 -16.67
C GLY A 80 -19.63 12.85 -17.40
N GLU A 81 -19.69 12.90 -18.73
CA GLU A 81 -20.97 12.87 -19.47
C GLU A 81 -21.10 11.62 -20.36
N GLU A 82 -22.28 10.98 -20.34
CA GLU A 82 -22.62 9.90 -21.26
C GLU A 82 -22.76 10.48 -22.68
N ILE A 83 -21.90 10.02 -23.58
CA ILE A 83 -21.91 10.42 -24.98
C ILE A 83 -23.15 9.80 -25.63
N GLY A 84 -24.10 10.65 -26.04
CA GLY A 84 -25.38 10.25 -26.61
C GLY A 84 -25.21 9.33 -27.83
N ALA A 85 -25.96 8.23 -27.85
CA ALA A 85 -26.09 7.38 -29.01
C ALA A 85 -26.93 8.11 -30.06
N GLY A 86 -26.31 8.59 -31.14
CA GLY A 86 -27.02 9.07 -32.32
C GLY A 86 -27.86 7.94 -32.92
N GLU A 87 -29.14 8.20 -33.13
CA GLU A 87 -30.08 7.30 -33.80
C GLU A 87 -29.64 7.11 -35.26
N GLY A 88 -29.08 5.93 -35.55
CA GLY A 88 -28.82 5.44 -36.89
C GLY A 88 -29.49 4.08 -37.03
N GLU A 89 -30.24 3.92 -38.11
CA GLU A 89 -31.12 2.80 -38.45
C GLU A 89 -30.54 1.42 -38.08
N GLU A 90 -31.43 0.56 -37.56
CA GLU A 90 -31.18 -0.83 -37.20
C GLU A 90 -30.69 -1.65 -38.42
N GLU A 91 -29.39 -1.60 -38.68
CA GLU A 91 -28.70 -2.77 -39.21
C GLU A 91 -28.78 -3.85 -38.14
N LYS A 92 -29.40 -4.99 -38.48
CA LYS A 92 -29.41 -6.20 -37.65
C LYS A 92 -27.96 -6.58 -37.31
N LYS A 93 -27.46 -6.07 -36.19
CA LYS A 93 -26.23 -6.55 -35.58
C LYS A 93 -26.49 -7.98 -35.17
N GLU A 94 -25.82 -8.92 -35.82
CA GLU A 94 -25.54 -10.20 -35.18
C GLU A 94 -25.04 -9.87 -33.77
N GLU A 95 -25.74 -10.33 -32.73
CA GLU A 95 -25.29 -10.22 -31.35
C GLU A 95 -24.01 -11.04 -31.23
N GLY A 96 -22.87 -10.40 -31.49
CA GLY A 96 -21.55 -11.00 -31.27
C GLY A 96 -21.50 -11.53 -29.84
N VAL A 97 -21.01 -12.76 -29.67
CA VAL A 97 -20.99 -13.46 -28.39
C VAL A 97 -20.30 -12.57 -27.34
N SER A 98 -21.05 -12.07 -26.36
CA SER A 98 -20.50 -11.24 -25.28
C SER A 98 -19.77 -12.11 -24.26
N CYS A 99 -18.69 -11.59 -23.69
CA CYS A 99 -18.12 -12.21 -22.49
C CYS A 99 -19.17 -12.29 -21.36
N PRO A 100 -19.09 -13.30 -20.47
CA PRO A 100 -20.06 -13.49 -19.41
C PRO A 100 -19.93 -12.43 -18.31
N LYS A 101 -21.06 -12.01 -17.73
CA LYS A 101 -21.05 -11.23 -16.49
C LYS A 101 -20.63 -12.13 -15.33
N ILE A 102 -19.59 -11.73 -14.58
CA ILE A 102 -19.00 -12.56 -13.52
C ILE A 102 -18.92 -11.78 -12.20
N LYS A 103 -19.11 -12.47 -11.07
CA LYS A 103 -18.81 -11.96 -9.74
C LYS A 103 -17.63 -12.75 -9.19
N LEU A 104 -16.62 -12.05 -8.68
CA LEU A 104 -15.41 -12.66 -8.11
C LEU A 104 -15.25 -12.28 -6.64
N ARG A 105 -14.71 -13.21 -5.86
CA ARG A 105 -14.14 -12.98 -4.53
C ARG A 105 -12.64 -13.25 -4.57
N ILE A 106 -11.84 -12.24 -4.27
CA ILE A 106 -10.38 -12.24 -4.44
C ILE A 106 -9.72 -11.99 -3.08
N LEU A 107 -8.75 -12.83 -2.69
CA LEU A 107 -8.01 -12.73 -1.41
C LEU A 107 -6.53 -12.41 -1.65
N THR A 108 -5.94 -11.56 -0.80
CA THR A 108 -4.49 -11.51 -0.57
C THR A 108 -4.17 -11.77 0.90
N GLN A 109 -3.09 -12.50 1.19
CA GLN A 109 -2.71 -12.87 2.55
C GLN A 109 -1.23 -13.27 2.65
N ASN A 110 -0.48 -12.58 3.52
CA ASN A 110 0.80 -13.07 4.01
C ASN A 110 0.57 -14.23 5.00
N THR A 111 1.22 -15.38 4.74
CA THR A 111 0.98 -16.64 5.46
C THR A 111 2.00 -16.95 6.56
N MET A 112 3.17 -16.30 6.54
CA MET A 112 4.28 -16.56 7.46
C MET A 112 4.64 -18.07 7.54
N LEU A 113 4.59 -18.77 6.40
CA LEU A 113 4.89 -20.20 6.25
C LEU A 113 6.34 -20.42 5.79
N PHE A 114 7.29 -20.02 6.64
CA PHE A 114 8.72 -20.30 6.43
C PHE A 114 9.26 -21.39 7.36
N ASP A 115 10.15 -22.23 6.81
CA ASP A 115 10.90 -23.23 7.58
C ASP A 115 12.21 -22.65 8.13
N ALA A 116 12.92 -23.44 8.93
CA ALA A 116 14.24 -23.08 9.40
C ALA A 116 15.24 -23.08 8.24
N LEU A 117 15.96 -21.98 8.06
CA LEU A 117 17.10 -21.88 7.15
C LEU A 117 18.38 -21.92 7.98
N SER A 118 19.29 -22.88 7.72
CA SER A 118 20.57 -22.96 8.41
C SER A 118 21.70 -22.79 7.39
N ILE A 119 22.53 -21.78 7.58
CA ILE A 119 23.70 -21.53 6.73
C ILE A 119 24.96 -21.85 7.53
N PRO A 120 25.82 -22.78 7.05
CA PRO A 120 27.08 -23.10 7.72
C PRO A 120 27.90 -21.83 8.01
N LEU A 121 28.44 -21.72 9.22
CA LEU A 121 29.25 -20.57 9.71
C LEU A 121 28.49 -19.23 9.88
N LEU A 122 27.25 -19.11 9.39
CA LEU A 122 26.43 -17.89 9.49
C LEU A 122 25.25 -18.03 10.49
N GLY A 123 24.91 -19.25 10.90
CA GLY A 123 23.88 -19.51 11.91
C GLY A 123 22.58 -20.03 11.31
N ALA A 124 21.48 -19.95 12.06
CA ALA A 124 20.19 -20.48 11.63
C ALA A 124 19.01 -19.54 11.93
N LEU A 125 18.18 -19.30 10.92
CA LEU A 125 16.81 -18.81 11.05
C LEU A 125 15.97 -19.90 11.73
N LYS A 126 15.24 -19.53 12.77
CA LYS A 126 14.28 -20.44 13.41
C LYS A 126 13.05 -20.56 12.53
N LYS A 127 12.55 -21.79 12.36
CA LYS A 127 11.26 -22.06 11.72
C LYS A 127 10.14 -21.23 12.34
N ALA A 128 9.15 -20.88 11.53
CA ALA A 128 8.02 -20.11 12.02
C ALA A 128 7.22 -20.89 13.10
N PRO A 129 6.67 -20.21 14.12
CA PRO A 129 5.86 -20.86 15.16
C PRO A 129 4.62 -21.56 14.57
N TYR A 130 4.22 -22.71 15.14
CA TYR A 130 3.00 -23.46 14.74
C TYR A 130 2.86 -23.71 13.23
N LEU A 131 3.99 -23.91 12.54
CA LEU A 131 4.05 -23.96 11.07
C LEU A 131 3.11 -25.01 10.47
N LYS A 132 3.14 -26.26 10.96
CA LYS A 132 2.31 -27.36 10.43
C LYS A 132 0.82 -27.11 10.64
N GLU A 133 0.47 -26.56 11.79
CA GLU A 133 -0.90 -26.28 12.14
C GLU A 133 -1.46 -25.12 11.30
N ARG A 134 -0.63 -24.12 11.01
CA ARG A 134 -0.98 -23.02 10.10
C ARG A 134 -1.12 -23.47 8.66
N GLU A 135 -0.30 -24.39 8.15
CA GLU A 135 -0.46 -24.94 6.79
C GLU A 135 -1.88 -25.51 6.59
N GLU A 136 -2.32 -26.39 7.50
CA GLU A 136 -3.67 -26.97 7.45
C GLU A 136 -4.76 -25.92 7.68
N LEU A 137 -4.52 -24.95 8.54
CA LEU A 137 -5.48 -23.89 8.81
C LEU A 137 -5.64 -22.93 7.62
N PHE A 138 -4.56 -22.59 6.92
CA PHE A 138 -4.59 -21.79 5.69
C PHE A 138 -5.32 -22.51 4.59
N ALA A 139 -4.99 -23.78 4.35
CA ALA A 139 -5.71 -24.60 3.38
C ALA A 139 -7.22 -24.61 3.68
N LYS A 140 -7.62 -24.81 4.95
CA LYS A 140 -9.03 -24.74 5.36
C LYS A 140 -9.64 -23.36 5.18
N THR A 141 -8.93 -22.29 5.51
CA THR A 141 -9.43 -20.90 5.40
C THR A 141 -9.64 -20.52 3.94
N ILE A 142 -8.68 -20.84 3.07
CA ILE A 142 -8.75 -20.62 1.62
C ILE A 142 -9.91 -21.43 1.01
N ILE A 143 -10.08 -22.68 1.43
CA ILE A 143 -11.18 -23.52 0.92
C ILE A 143 -12.55 -23.00 1.40
N SER A 144 -12.71 -22.75 2.69
CA SER A 144 -13.99 -22.35 3.29
C SER A 144 -14.44 -20.94 2.88
N GLY A 145 -13.51 -20.03 2.57
CA GLY A 145 -13.84 -18.65 2.20
C GLY A 145 -14.47 -18.47 0.81
N ASN A 146 -14.71 -19.53 0.04
CA ASN A 146 -15.28 -19.48 -1.32
C ASN A 146 -14.62 -18.43 -2.26
N TYR A 147 -13.30 -18.22 -2.11
CA TYR A 147 -12.54 -17.36 -3.02
C TYR A 147 -12.44 -17.96 -4.41
N ASP A 148 -12.43 -17.09 -5.42
CA ASP A 148 -12.24 -17.45 -6.83
C ASP A 148 -10.78 -17.29 -7.26
N ILE A 149 -10.08 -16.29 -6.69
CA ILE A 149 -8.67 -16.00 -6.93
C ILE A 149 -8.01 -15.70 -5.59
N VAL A 150 -6.80 -16.22 -5.37
CA VAL A 150 -6.06 -16.03 -4.11
C VAL A 150 -4.59 -15.75 -4.41
N GLY A 151 -4.08 -14.64 -3.90
CA GLY A 151 -2.65 -14.34 -3.86
C GLY A 151 -2.09 -14.56 -2.45
N LEU A 152 -1.03 -15.34 -2.32
CA LEU A 152 -0.37 -15.62 -1.06
C LEU A 152 1.06 -15.12 -1.10
N GLN A 153 1.55 -14.69 0.06
CA GLN A 153 2.94 -14.37 0.31
C GLN A 153 3.49 -15.30 1.42
N GLU A 154 4.81 -15.49 1.41
CA GLU A 154 5.55 -16.29 2.40
C GLU A 154 5.22 -17.78 2.46
N VAL A 155 4.97 -18.42 1.30
CA VAL A 155 4.73 -19.86 1.19
C VAL A 155 6.02 -20.60 0.82
N PHE A 156 6.98 -20.70 1.75
CA PHE A 156 8.37 -21.11 1.45
C PHE A 156 8.68 -22.63 1.54
N ARG A 157 7.65 -23.48 1.58
CA ARG A 157 7.81 -24.95 1.71
C ARG A 157 7.27 -25.66 0.49
N GLU A 158 8.12 -25.85 -0.52
CA GLU A 158 7.76 -26.48 -1.79
C GLU A 158 7.12 -27.87 -1.65
N LYS A 159 7.64 -28.74 -0.77
CA LYS A 159 7.18 -30.13 -0.67
C LYS A 159 5.95 -30.30 0.22
N GLU A 160 5.74 -29.39 1.17
CA GLU A 160 4.67 -29.46 2.16
C GLU A 160 3.69 -28.31 2.01
N GLY A 161 4.09 -27.06 2.24
CA GLY A 161 3.19 -25.90 2.21
C GLY A 161 2.52 -25.70 0.85
N GLN A 162 3.31 -25.48 -0.20
CA GLN A 162 2.78 -25.20 -1.55
C GLN A 162 1.97 -26.39 -2.09
N LYS A 163 2.46 -27.63 -1.93
CA LYS A 163 1.75 -28.83 -2.39
C LYS A 163 0.46 -29.12 -1.60
N ILE A 164 0.44 -28.92 -0.29
CA ILE A 164 -0.78 -29.10 0.52
C ILE A 164 -1.82 -28.08 0.08
N ILE A 165 -1.45 -26.81 -0.03
CA ILE A 165 -2.36 -25.75 -0.48
C ILE A 165 -2.87 -26.04 -1.90
N LEU A 166 -1.98 -26.39 -2.84
CA LEU A 166 -2.35 -26.74 -4.21
C LEU A 166 -3.33 -27.92 -4.24
N LYS A 167 -2.99 -29.04 -3.59
CA LYS A 167 -3.82 -30.24 -3.58
C LYS A 167 -5.24 -29.92 -3.06
N ARG A 168 -5.32 -29.21 -1.95
CA ARG A 168 -6.56 -28.78 -1.30
C ARG A 168 -7.37 -27.83 -2.18
N TRP A 169 -6.70 -26.93 -2.91
CA TRP A 169 -7.33 -26.05 -3.88
C TRP A 169 -7.93 -26.82 -5.06
N LEU A 170 -7.17 -27.74 -5.65
CA LEU A 170 -7.61 -28.56 -6.77
C LEU A 170 -8.80 -29.46 -6.39
N GLU A 171 -8.73 -30.12 -5.23
CA GLU A 171 -9.83 -30.89 -4.66
C GLU A 171 -11.11 -30.04 -4.52
N LYS A 172 -11.00 -28.80 -4.02
CA LYS A 172 -12.13 -27.88 -3.87
C LYS A 172 -12.79 -27.54 -5.19
N ILE A 173 -12.01 -27.32 -6.24
CA ILE A 173 -12.53 -26.91 -7.56
C ILE A 173 -12.90 -28.11 -8.44
N GLY A 174 -12.81 -29.34 -7.91
CA GLY A 174 -13.15 -30.56 -8.63
C GLY A 174 -12.15 -30.94 -9.72
N VAL A 175 -10.90 -30.46 -9.62
CA VAL A 175 -9.82 -30.79 -10.56
C VAL A 175 -8.92 -31.83 -9.89
N GLY A 176 -8.74 -32.99 -10.54
CA GLY A 176 -7.77 -33.98 -10.08
C GLY A 176 -6.35 -33.49 -10.33
N LEU A 177 -5.42 -33.81 -9.41
CA LEU A 177 -4.00 -33.63 -9.68
C LEU A 177 -3.61 -34.64 -10.77
N ASP A 178 -3.20 -34.16 -11.95
CA ASP A 178 -2.71 -35.04 -13.01
C ASP A 178 -1.45 -35.78 -12.50
N PRO A 179 -1.47 -37.12 -12.42
CA PRO A 179 -0.31 -37.89 -11.95
C PRO A 179 0.93 -37.73 -12.83
N ASN A 180 0.77 -37.27 -14.08
CA ASN A 180 1.87 -36.98 -15.00
C ASN A 180 2.33 -35.51 -14.95
N MET A 181 1.68 -34.66 -14.14
CA MET A 181 2.07 -33.26 -14.01
C MET A 181 3.50 -33.17 -13.46
N VAL A 182 4.33 -32.42 -14.18
CA VAL A 182 5.65 -32.04 -13.69
C VAL A 182 5.47 -30.89 -12.71
N LEU A 183 5.85 -31.13 -11.44
CA LEU A 183 6.10 -30.09 -10.45
C LEU A 183 7.60 -29.94 -10.32
N GLY A 184 8.08 -28.70 -10.36
CA GLY A 184 9.51 -28.40 -10.28
C GLY A 184 9.80 -27.02 -10.83
N ASP A 185 11.09 -26.75 -10.99
CA ASP A 185 11.58 -25.44 -11.39
C ASP A 185 11.47 -25.28 -12.89
N HIS A 186 10.74 -24.25 -13.32
CA HIS A 186 10.50 -23.90 -14.71
C HIS A 186 11.06 -22.51 -14.98
N THR A 187 11.95 -22.40 -15.95
CA THR A 187 12.53 -21.11 -16.32
C THR A 187 11.56 -20.32 -17.20
N LEU A 188 11.73 -19.00 -17.29
CA LEU A 188 10.97 -18.20 -18.27
C LEU A 188 11.27 -18.55 -19.74
N GLU A 189 12.34 -19.29 -20.02
CA GLU A 189 12.67 -19.78 -21.35
C GLU A 189 11.74 -20.94 -21.78
N ASP A 190 11.11 -21.61 -20.82
CA ASP A 190 10.13 -22.66 -21.08
C ASP A 190 8.87 -22.07 -21.71
N THR A 191 8.72 -22.20 -23.03
CA THR A 191 7.67 -21.45 -23.77
C THR A 191 6.22 -21.80 -23.39
N GLU A 192 5.95 -23.01 -22.92
CA GLU A 192 4.64 -23.46 -22.44
C GLU A 192 4.77 -24.69 -21.52
N ILE A 193 4.16 -24.63 -20.32
CA ILE A 193 4.16 -25.74 -19.34
C ILE A 193 2.73 -25.99 -18.88
N ASN A 194 2.28 -27.25 -18.95
CA ASN A 194 0.93 -27.67 -18.55
C ASN A 194 -0.20 -26.83 -19.20
N GLY A 195 -0.01 -26.34 -20.43
CA GLY A 195 -0.96 -25.46 -21.13
C GLY A 195 -0.91 -23.98 -20.73
N VAL A 196 0.03 -23.58 -19.87
CA VAL A 196 0.27 -22.19 -19.47
C VAL A 196 1.46 -21.65 -20.26
N LYS A 197 1.23 -20.57 -21.03
CA LYS A 197 2.31 -19.90 -21.78
C LYS A 197 3.16 -19.06 -20.85
N LEU A 198 4.46 -19.33 -20.75
CA LEU A 198 5.36 -18.45 -20.03
C LEU A 198 5.87 -17.37 -20.99
N LYS A 199 5.88 -16.13 -20.49
CA LYS A 199 6.36 -14.97 -21.24
C LYS A 199 7.29 -14.15 -20.38
N ASP A 200 8.44 -13.79 -20.93
CA ASP A 200 9.37 -12.90 -20.27
C ASP A 200 8.90 -11.45 -20.43
N PHE A 201 8.43 -10.88 -19.32
CA PHE A 201 8.05 -9.47 -19.22
C PHE A 201 8.90 -8.74 -18.18
N ARG A 202 10.00 -9.36 -17.72
CA ARG A 202 10.83 -8.83 -16.64
C ARG A 202 11.33 -7.42 -16.97
N PRO A 203 11.35 -6.51 -16.00
CA PRO A 203 11.94 -5.18 -16.17
C PRO A 203 13.47 -5.19 -16.04
N ASN A 204 14.06 -6.33 -15.67
CA ASN A 204 15.48 -6.49 -15.39
C ASN A 204 16.02 -7.84 -15.93
N THR A 205 17.31 -8.12 -15.69
CA THR A 205 18.01 -9.30 -16.20
C THR A 205 18.18 -10.43 -15.18
N LYS A 206 17.54 -10.35 -14.00
CA LYS A 206 17.65 -11.39 -12.96
C LYS A 206 16.98 -12.67 -13.44
N GLY A 207 17.73 -13.78 -13.46
CA GLY A 207 17.20 -15.10 -13.77
C GLY A 207 16.13 -15.52 -12.75
N VAL A 208 15.00 -16.02 -13.24
CA VAL A 208 13.88 -16.46 -12.41
C VAL A 208 13.33 -17.81 -12.84
N GLU A 209 12.86 -18.57 -11.87
CA GLU A 209 12.19 -19.85 -12.01
C GLU A 209 10.82 -19.84 -11.31
N PHE A 210 9.86 -20.60 -11.86
CA PHE A 210 8.61 -20.93 -11.21
C PHE A 210 8.72 -22.30 -10.57
N ARG A 211 8.29 -22.43 -9.31
CA ARG A 211 8.18 -23.72 -8.61
C ARG A 211 6.98 -24.55 -9.05
N ILE A 212 5.91 -23.86 -9.44
CA ILE A 212 4.66 -24.47 -9.87
C ILE A 212 4.17 -23.72 -11.08
N VAL A 213 3.90 -24.44 -12.16
CA VAL A 213 3.16 -23.94 -13.31
C VAL A 213 2.01 -24.89 -13.61
N HIS A 214 0.80 -24.49 -13.24
CA HIS A 214 -0.43 -25.26 -13.44
C HIS A 214 -1.56 -24.32 -13.87
N PRO A 215 -2.53 -24.76 -14.70
CA PRO A 215 -3.65 -23.92 -15.14
C PRO A 215 -4.48 -23.31 -14.00
N TYR A 216 -4.36 -23.78 -12.76
CA TYR A 216 -5.09 -23.24 -11.62
C TYR A 216 -4.18 -22.75 -10.49
N CYS A 217 -2.86 -22.76 -10.70
CA CYS A 217 -1.88 -22.32 -9.72
C CYS A 217 -0.52 -21.98 -10.35
N ILE A 218 0.07 -20.86 -9.96
CA ILE A 218 1.50 -20.58 -10.19
C ILE A 218 2.20 -20.23 -8.87
N ALA A 219 3.47 -20.59 -8.73
CA ALA A 219 4.29 -20.26 -7.56
C ALA A 219 5.75 -19.94 -7.96
N GLY A 220 6.41 -19.08 -7.19
CA GLY A 220 7.75 -18.49 -7.47
C GLY A 220 7.74 -17.00 -7.11
N PRO A 221 8.50 -16.12 -7.79
CA PRO A 221 9.69 -16.44 -8.55
C PRO A 221 10.87 -16.79 -7.64
N ASP A 222 11.67 -17.74 -8.09
CA ASP A 222 12.88 -18.20 -7.41
C ASP A 222 14.12 -17.82 -8.20
N SER A 223 15.25 -17.70 -7.53
CA SER A 223 16.50 -17.33 -8.19
C SER A 223 17.12 -18.51 -8.92
N THR A 224 17.50 -18.32 -10.18
CA THR A 224 18.30 -19.30 -10.96
C THR A 224 19.78 -19.32 -10.54
N ALA A 225 20.19 -18.55 -9.53
CA ALA A 225 21.59 -18.39 -9.15
C ALA A 225 22.10 -19.64 -8.42
N LEU A 226 23.27 -20.15 -8.85
CA LEU A 226 23.96 -21.38 -8.40
C LEU A 226 24.24 -21.51 -6.88
N MET A 227 23.98 -20.48 -6.07
CA MET A 227 23.97 -20.62 -4.61
C MET A 227 22.53 -20.88 -4.16
N GLU A 228 22.18 -22.16 -4.00
CA GLU A 228 20.97 -22.68 -3.31
C GLU A 228 20.88 -22.26 -1.81
N MET A 229 21.45 -21.12 -1.44
CA MET A 229 21.36 -20.52 -0.10
C MET A 229 20.22 -19.49 -0.03
N VAL A 230 19.41 -19.38 -1.09
CA VAL A 230 18.31 -18.43 -1.25
C VAL A 230 17.00 -19.14 -0.93
N GLN A 231 16.27 -18.62 0.05
CA GLN A 231 14.89 -18.96 0.34
C GLN A 231 13.99 -18.49 -0.82
N ASP A 232 13.03 -19.32 -1.22
CA ASP A 232 12.16 -19.11 -2.37
C ASP A 232 11.39 -17.77 -2.34
N GLY A 233 10.77 -17.35 -3.45
CA GLY A 233 10.04 -16.07 -3.47
C GLY A 233 8.78 -16.04 -2.61
N GLY A 234 8.31 -17.22 -2.19
CA GLY A 234 7.16 -17.40 -1.29
C GLY A 234 5.83 -16.95 -1.88
N LEU A 235 5.75 -16.55 -3.16
CA LEU A 235 4.49 -16.14 -3.77
C LEU A 235 3.76 -17.34 -4.38
N MET A 236 2.45 -17.33 -4.21
CA MET A 236 1.57 -18.33 -4.82
C MET A 236 0.28 -17.65 -5.29
N LEU A 237 -0.14 -17.92 -6.52
CA LEU A 237 -1.38 -17.41 -7.10
C LEU A 237 -2.27 -18.59 -7.49
N LEU A 238 -3.42 -18.70 -6.82
CA LEU A 238 -4.45 -19.72 -7.06
C LEU A 238 -5.64 -19.12 -7.82
N SER A 239 -6.23 -19.88 -8.74
CA SER A 239 -7.39 -19.46 -9.50
C SER A 239 -8.37 -20.62 -9.71
N LYS A 240 -9.68 -20.34 -9.66
CA LYS A 240 -10.74 -21.27 -10.11
C LYS A 240 -10.83 -21.33 -11.63
N TYR A 241 -10.32 -20.30 -12.30
CA TYR A 241 -10.36 -20.11 -13.74
C TYR A 241 -8.98 -20.39 -14.35
N PRO A 242 -8.89 -20.94 -15.58
CA PRO A 242 -7.61 -21.28 -16.18
C PRO A 242 -6.67 -20.09 -16.37
N ILE A 243 -5.45 -20.21 -15.86
CA ILE A 243 -4.30 -19.37 -16.18
C ILE A 243 -3.82 -19.78 -17.57
N ILE A 244 -3.84 -18.83 -18.51
CA ILE A 244 -3.45 -19.07 -19.91
C ILE A 244 -2.09 -18.47 -20.26
N MET A 245 -1.59 -17.58 -19.40
CA MET A 245 -0.27 -16.98 -19.52
C MET A 245 0.24 -16.60 -18.13
N ALA A 246 1.54 -16.81 -17.90
CA ALA A 246 2.19 -16.39 -16.67
C ALA A 246 3.53 -15.69 -16.96
N SER A 247 3.93 -14.84 -16.03
CA SER A 247 5.26 -14.22 -15.98
C SER A 247 5.62 -13.95 -14.53
N ALA A 248 6.89 -13.74 -14.25
CA ALA A 248 7.36 -13.41 -12.92
C ALA A 248 8.66 -12.61 -13.01
N PHE A 249 8.99 -11.88 -11.95
CA PHE A 249 10.30 -11.26 -11.84
C PHE A 249 10.73 -11.09 -10.38
N MET A 250 12.03 -11.14 -10.14
CA MET A 250 12.64 -10.77 -8.86
C MET A 250 13.14 -9.35 -8.91
N PHE A 251 13.04 -8.63 -7.79
CA PHE A 251 13.58 -7.28 -7.70
C PHE A 251 15.11 -7.26 -7.84
N SER A 252 15.64 -6.19 -8.41
CA SER A 252 17.08 -6.06 -8.65
C SER A 252 17.86 -5.83 -7.36
N GLU A 253 17.27 -5.05 -6.44
CA GLU A 253 17.83 -4.69 -5.13
C GLU A 253 17.31 -5.63 -4.02
N PRO A 254 18.18 -6.47 -3.42
CA PRO A 254 17.84 -7.28 -2.25
C PRO A 254 17.88 -6.45 -0.96
N ALA A 255 17.51 -7.08 0.17
CA ALA A 255 17.80 -6.54 1.50
C ALA A 255 19.32 -6.35 1.72
N GLU A 256 19.70 -5.73 2.83
CA GLU A 256 21.10 -5.74 3.28
C GLU A 256 21.46 -7.09 3.90
N PHE A 257 22.73 -7.52 3.84
CA PHE A 257 23.16 -8.79 4.43
C PHE A 257 23.06 -8.82 5.95
N SER A 258 23.42 -7.71 6.60
CA SER A 258 23.37 -7.56 8.06
C SER A 258 22.91 -6.16 8.43
N ASP A 259 22.28 -6.04 9.59
CA ASP A 259 21.92 -4.76 10.15
C ASP A 259 23.13 -4.01 10.76
N SER A 260 22.90 -2.78 11.25
CA SER A 260 23.91 -1.94 11.90
C SER A 260 24.52 -2.52 13.19
N GLU A 261 23.92 -3.57 13.75
CA GLU A 261 24.38 -4.28 14.96
C GLU A 261 25.11 -5.58 14.61
N GLY A 262 25.24 -5.90 13.32
CA GLY A 262 25.87 -7.13 12.82
C GLY A 262 24.95 -8.34 12.85
N ASN A 263 23.64 -8.18 13.08
CA ASN A 263 22.69 -9.29 12.96
C ASN A 263 22.40 -9.57 11.48
N ILE A 264 22.37 -10.83 11.08
CA ILE A 264 22.01 -11.23 9.72
C ILE A 264 20.54 -10.92 9.45
N ILE A 265 20.27 -10.29 8.30
CA ILE A 265 18.92 -10.07 7.78
C ILE A 265 18.60 -11.21 6.82
N TRP A 266 17.73 -12.11 7.25
CA TRP A 266 17.46 -13.35 6.52
C TRP A 266 16.74 -13.11 5.18
N ASP A 267 16.01 -12.02 5.04
CA ASP A 267 15.39 -11.61 3.77
C ASP A 267 16.41 -11.21 2.69
N TYR A 268 17.69 -11.01 3.05
CA TYR A 268 18.77 -10.95 2.05
C TYR A 268 18.77 -12.20 1.16
N PHE A 269 18.40 -13.32 1.77
CA PHE A 269 18.31 -14.62 1.11
C PHE A 269 16.91 -14.91 0.58
N ALA A 270 15.92 -14.02 0.72
CA ALA A 270 14.57 -14.26 0.19
C ALA A 270 14.39 -13.61 -1.19
N SER A 271 13.79 -14.33 -2.13
CA SER A 271 13.56 -13.83 -3.50
C SER A 271 12.33 -12.89 -3.57
N LYS A 272 12.44 -11.66 -3.09
CA LYS A 272 11.36 -10.66 -3.23
C LYS A 272 11.08 -10.36 -4.71
N GLY A 273 9.80 -10.25 -5.08
CA GLY A 273 9.42 -10.08 -6.49
C GLY A 273 7.92 -10.00 -6.73
N ALA A 274 7.51 -10.36 -7.95
CA ALA A 274 6.11 -10.44 -8.33
C ALA A 274 5.81 -11.63 -9.27
N LEU A 275 4.61 -12.18 -9.12
CA LEU A 275 3.97 -13.11 -10.04
C LEU A 275 2.90 -12.39 -10.86
N TYR A 276 2.72 -12.82 -12.10
CA TYR A 276 1.66 -12.39 -13.00
C TYR A 276 0.94 -13.59 -13.62
N ALA A 277 -0.39 -13.50 -13.68
CA ALA A 277 -1.25 -14.42 -14.40
C ALA A 277 -2.25 -13.66 -15.29
N ARG A 278 -2.42 -14.14 -16.53
CA ARG A 278 -3.59 -13.86 -17.35
C ARG A 278 -4.60 -14.99 -17.15
N ILE A 279 -5.76 -14.66 -16.62
CA ILE A 279 -6.78 -15.64 -16.21
C ILE A 279 -7.96 -15.56 -17.15
N ASN A 280 -8.25 -16.66 -17.87
CA ASN A 280 -9.40 -16.75 -18.77
C ASN A 280 -10.68 -17.02 -17.97
N LEU A 281 -11.56 -16.03 -17.95
CA LEU A 281 -12.83 -16.08 -17.24
C LEU A 281 -13.96 -16.77 -18.00
N ASP A 282 -13.76 -17.07 -19.29
CA ASP A 282 -14.71 -17.83 -20.11
C ASP A 282 -14.00 -18.95 -20.91
N PRO A 283 -13.50 -19.99 -20.21
CA PRO A 283 -12.71 -21.05 -20.86
C PRO A 283 -13.51 -21.90 -21.86
N LYS A 284 -14.84 -21.95 -21.72
CA LYS A 284 -15.73 -22.69 -22.63
C LYS A 284 -16.31 -21.80 -23.74
N GLY A 285 -16.15 -20.49 -23.62
CA GLY A 285 -16.62 -19.52 -24.59
C GLY A 285 -15.81 -19.49 -25.88
N GLU A 286 -16.46 -18.92 -26.90
CA GLU A 286 -15.88 -18.71 -28.22
C GLU A 286 -14.82 -17.59 -28.18
N ARG A 287 -15.08 -16.54 -27.39
CA ARG A 287 -14.16 -15.42 -27.19
C ARG A 287 -12.94 -15.81 -26.35
N LYS A 288 -11.75 -15.41 -26.80
CA LYS A 288 -10.46 -15.69 -26.13
C LYS A 288 -9.90 -14.49 -25.37
N ASP A 289 -10.56 -13.34 -25.48
CA ASP A 289 -10.22 -12.09 -24.82
C ASP A 289 -11.02 -11.85 -23.53
N CYS A 290 -11.86 -12.80 -23.10
CA CYS A 290 -12.56 -12.75 -21.82
C CYS A 290 -11.63 -13.05 -20.64
N TYR A 291 -10.59 -12.23 -20.42
CA TYR A 291 -9.61 -12.44 -19.35
C TYR A 291 -9.40 -11.20 -18.47
N ILE A 292 -8.70 -11.44 -17.35
CA ILE A 292 -8.19 -10.41 -16.44
C ILE A 292 -6.70 -10.62 -16.18
N HIS A 293 -6.02 -9.53 -15.81
CA HIS A 293 -4.65 -9.56 -15.33
C HIS A 293 -4.63 -9.60 -13.81
N VAL A 294 -3.91 -10.53 -13.23
CA VAL A 294 -3.73 -10.63 -11.78
C VAL A 294 -2.24 -10.67 -11.45
N PHE A 295 -1.84 -9.82 -10.51
CA PHE A 295 -0.48 -9.74 -9.99
C PHE A 295 -0.47 -10.03 -8.50
N VAL A 296 0.59 -10.68 -8.02
CA VAL A 296 0.87 -10.86 -6.59
C VAL A 296 2.30 -10.41 -6.34
N THR A 297 2.55 -9.58 -5.33
CA THR A 297 3.90 -9.11 -4.99
C THR A 297 4.19 -9.23 -3.50
N HIS A 298 5.47 -9.23 -3.16
CA HIS A 298 5.98 -9.07 -1.80
C HIS A 298 7.26 -8.23 -1.87
N THR A 299 7.20 -7.01 -1.35
CA THR A 299 8.33 -6.06 -1.34
C THR A 299 9.16 -6.19 -0.07
N GLN A 300 10.26 -5.44 0.01
CA GLN A 300 11.18 -5.44 1.15
C GLN A 300 10.50 -5.06 2.49
N ALA A 301 10.59 -5.93 3.50
CA ALA A 301 10.11 -5.68 4.85
C ALA A 301 11.04 -4.77 5.67
N ASP A 302 10.50 -4.16 6.73
CA ASP A 302 11.26 -3.43 7.74
C ASP A 302 11.60 -4.35 8.94
N TYR A 303 12.78 -4.18 9.56
CA TYR A 303 13.22 -5.05 10.68
C TYR A 303 13.56 -4.29 11.97
N LYS A 304 13.58 -2.96 11.94
CA LYS A 304 13.83 -2.15 13.13
C LYS A 304 12.71 -1.15 13.38
N CYS A 305 12.33 -0.40 12.33
CA CYS A 305 11.23 0.55 12.41
C CYS A 305 10.60 0.78 11.02
N PRO A 306 9.33 1.22 10.98
CA PRO A 306 8.65 1.56 9.74
C PRO A 306 9.39 2.61 8.92
N GLY A 307 9.65 2.30 7.65
CA GLY A 307 10.34 3.16 6.68
C GLY A 307 11.84 2.87 6.51
N GLN A 308 12.42 1.96 7.32
CA GLN A 308 13.85 1.61 7.28
C GLN A 308 14.35 1.34 5.86
N TYR A 309 13.61 0.54 5.08
CA TYR A 309 13.99 0.16 3.72
C TYR A 309 13.21 0.88 2.62
N ARG A 310 12.67 2.06 2.92
CA ARG A 310 11.90 2.86 1.95
C ARG A 310 12.63 3.10 0.63
N LYS A 311 13.95 3.32 0.65
CA LYS A 311 14.74 3.54 -0.58
C LYS A 311 14.79 2.29 -1.47
N ILE A 312 14.89 1.10 -0.85
CA ILE A 312 14.86 -0.17 -1.58
C ILE A 312 13.46 -0.36 -2.18
N ARG A 313 12.40 -0.20 -1.36
CA ARG A 313 11.02 -0.28 -1.84
C ARG A 313 10.73 0.72 -2.95
N ASP A 314 11.26 1.94 -2.89
CA ASP A 314 11.13 2.93 -3.95
C ASP A 314 11.65 2.41 -5.31
N SER A 315 12.80 1.71 -5.32
CA SER A 315 13.38 1.07 -6.52
C SER A 315 12.50 -0.10 -6.99
N GLN A 316 12.10 -0.96 -6.05
CA GLN A 316 11.22 -2.10 -6.30
C GLN A 316 9.87 -1.69 -6.91
N LEU A 317 9.26 -0.60 -6.43
CA LEU A 317 7.97 -0.12 -6.93
C LEU A 317 8.05 0.39 -8.38
N GLU A 318 9.16 0.99 -8.80
CA GLU A 318 9.35 1.37 -10.19
C GLU A 318 9.49 0.13 -11.10
N GLU A 319 10.28 -0.87 -10.68
CA GLU A 319 10.36 -2.16 -11.40
C GLU A 319 8.99 -2.84 -11.49
N LEU A 320 8.21 -2.85 -10.40
CA LEU A 320 6.85 -3.42 -10.39
C LEU A 320 5.93 -2.70 -11.38
N LYS A 321 6.01 -1.37 -11.45
CA LYS A 321 5.22 -0.58 -12.42
C LYS A 321 5.59 -0.91 -13.86
N ASP A 322 6.87 -1.04 -14.16
CA ASP A 322 7.32 -1.40 -15.51
C ASP A 322 6.95 -2.85 -15.85
N PHE A 323 7.03 -3.78 -14.89
CA PHE A 323 6.54 -5.14 -15.06
C PHE A 323 5.03 -5.19 -15.38
N ILE A 324 4.20 -4.44 -14.65
CA ILE A 324 2.75 -4.36 -14.92
C ILE A 324 2.51 -3.82 -16.34
N LYS A 325 3.23 -2.77 -16.76
CA LYS A 325 3.14 -2.25 -18.13
C LYS A 325 3.56 -3.26 -19.18
N ASN A 326 4.65 -4.00 -18.97
CA ASN A 326 5.12 -5.00 -19.93
C ASN A 326 4.09 -6.15 -20.08
N CYS A 327 3.51 -6.61 -18.98
CA CYS A 327 2.52 -7.69 -18.96
C CYS A 327 1.17 -7.33 -19.60
N THR A 328 0.72 -6.08 -19.42
CA THR A 328 -0.61 -5.60 -19.84
C THR A 328 -0.58 -4.77 -21.13
N GLY A 329 0.59 -4.20 -21.46
CA GLY A 329 0.75 -3.22 -22.51
C GLY A 329 -0.19 -2.04 -22.30
N ASN A 330 -1.24 -2.00 -23.12
CA ASN A 330 -2.32 -1.03 -23.03
C ASN A 330 -3.65 -1.64 -23.51
N ASP A 331 -3.79 -2.97 -23.37
CA ASP A 331 -4.93 -3.72 -23.94
C ASP A 331 -6.29 -3.37 -23.30
N GLY A 332 -6.26 -2.65 -22.18
CA GLY A 332 -7.43 -2.11 -21.52
C GLY A 332 -8.23 -3.12 -20.70
N HIS A 333 -7.75 -4.36 -20.51
CA HIS A 333 -8.43 -5.33 -19.66
C HIS A 333 -8.31 -4.95 -18.18
N PRO A 334 -9.22 -5.42 -17.31
CA PRO A 334 -9.10 -5.18 -15.88
C PRO A 334 -7.80 -5.76 -15.30
N ILE A 335 -7.24 -5.04 -14.34
CA ILE A 335 -6.05 -5.44 -13.59
C ILE A 335 -6.42 -5.54 -12.12
N VAL A 336 -5.93 -6.57 -11.44
CA VAL A 336 -5.94 -6.70 -9.98
C VAL A 336 -4.51 -6.93 -9.51
N LEU A 337 -4.03 -6.09 -8.61
CA LEU A 337 -2.71 -6.19 -7.98
C LEU A 337 -2.89 -6.48 -6.50
N LEU A 338 -2.36 -7.61 -6.08
CA LEU A 338 -2.41 -8.16 -4.72
C LEU A 338 -1.01 -8.12 -4.12
N GLY A 339 -0.89 -8.02 -2.81
CA GLY A 339 0.40 -8.24 -2.17
C GLY A 339 0.54 -7.66 -0.79
N ASP A 340 1.63 -8.08 -0.15
CA ASP A 340 2.22 -7.44 1.00
C ASP A 340 3.26 -6.43 0.50
N PHE A 341 2.94 -5.16 0.66
CA PHE A 341 3.80 -4.06 0.20
C PHE A 341 4.77 -3.60 1.28
N ASN A 342 4.68 -4.10 2.52
CA ASN A 342 5.50 -3.62 3.63
C ASN A 342 5.54 -2.08 3.75
N ILE A 343 4.45 -1.42 3.33
CA ILE A 343 4.27 0.03 3.33
C ILE A 343 3.09 0.32 4.21
N VAL A 344 3.30 1.10 5.25
CA VAL A 344 2.26 1.50 6.19
C VAL A 344 1.34 2.53 5.54
N ALA A 345 0.03 2.27 5.51
CA ALA A 345 -0.97 3.22 5.01
C ALA A 345 -1.13 4.45 5.92
N ASP A 346 -1.83 5.47 5.41
CA ASP A 346 -2.34 6.58 6.22
C ASP A 346 -3.20 6.10 7.39
N LYS A 347 -3.19 6.85 8.50
CA LYS A 347 -4.10 6.63 9.62
C LYS A 347 -5.25 7.65 9.53
N PRO A 348 -6.52 7.23 9.37
CA PRO A 348 -7.67 8.13 9.29
C PRO A 348 -7.95 8.85 10.63
N ALA A 349 -8.76 9.91 10.63
CA ALA A 349 -9.02 10.73 11.83
C ALA A 349 -9.76 9.99 12.96
N ASN A 350 -10.41 8.86 12.70
CA ASN A 350 -10.96 7.98 13.74
C ASN A 350 -9.95 6.94 14.25
N TRP A 351 -8.70 6.97 13.77
CA TRP A 351 -7.62 6.14 14.28
C TRP A 351 -7.45 6.38 15.79
N GLY A 352 -7.34 5.27 16.51
CA GLY A 352 -7.19 5.29 17.95
C GLY A 352 -8.47 5.55 18.75
N LYS A 353 -9.65 5.58 18.11
CA LYS A 353 -10.93 5.64 18.82
C LYS A 353 -11.07 4.41 19.74
N GLY A 354 -11.13 4.65 21.05
CA GLY A 354 -11.19 3.60 22.07
C GLY A 354 -9.83 3.16 22.63
N LEU A 355 -8.73 3.75 22.15
CA LEU A 355 -7.43 3.62 22.83
C LEU A 355 -7.44 4.42 24.13
N THR A 356 -6.88 3.82 25.18
CA THR A 356 -6.60 4.49 26.45
C THR A 356 -5.10 4.47 26.69
N GLY A 357 -4.48 5.63 26.84
CA GLY A 357 -3.06 5.76 27.15
C GLY A 357 -2.82 6.16 28.61
N PRO A 358 -1.67 5.79 29.20
CA PRO A 358 -1.32 6.19 30.57
C PRO A 358 -0.95 7.68 30.70
N GLY A 359 -0.82 8.42 29.60
CA GLY A 359 -0.25 9.77 29.59
C GLY A 359 1.24 9.75 29.92
N TRP A 360 1.71 10.82 30.55
CA TRP A 360 3.04 10.90 31.15
C TRP A 360 3.06 10.14 32.48
N SER A 361 4.12 9.39 32.73
CA SER A 361 4.32 8.62 33.97
C SER A 361 5.64 9.00 34.62
N TRP A 362 5.71 8.95 35.94
CA TRP A 362 6.98 9.12 36.65
C TRP A 362 7.74 7.79 36.70
N LYS A 363 9.08 7.84 36.68
CA LYS A 363 9.94 6.66 36.88
C LYS A 363 11.07 6.91 37.85
N ALA A 364 11.46 5.85 38.56
CA ALA A 364 12.68 5.76 39.36
C ALA A 364 13.82 5.09 38.55
N ILE A 365 15.07 5.46 38.82
CA ILE A 365 16.28 5.17 38.03
C ILE A 365 16.54 3.66 37.76
N GLY A 366 16.93 3.38 36.50
CA GLY A 366 18.08 2.55 36.08
C GLY A 366 18.95 3.37 35.08
N THR A 367 20.28 3.18 35.13
CA THR A 367 21.41 4.01 34.58
C THR A 367 21.11 5.01 33.44
N TRP A 368 21.37 6.32 33.70
CA TRP A 368 21.87 7.43 32.83
C TRP A 368 21.48 8.83 33.40
N LEU A 369 20.44 8.92 34.25
CA LEU A 369 20.06 10.11 35.03
C LEU A 369 20.12 9.80 36.54
N THR A 370 20.72 10.68 37.34
CA THR A 370 20.68 10.62 38.80
C THR A 370 19.40 11.31 39.31
N GLY A 371 18.25 10.66 39.32
CA GLY A 371 17.02 11.23 39.91
C GLY A 371 15.71 10.56 39.49
N TYR A 372 14.58 11.21 39.78
CA TYR A 372 13.27 10.81 39.26
C TYR A 372 12.97 11.68 38.03
N TYR A 373 12.16 11.20 37.09
CA TYR A 373 11.80 11.97 35.90
C TYR A 373 10.38 11.63 35.45
N ALA A 374 9.79 12.53 34.66
CA ALA A 374 8.55 12.26 33.93
C ALA A 374 8.89 11.74 32.53
N GLU A 375 8.24 10.67 32.10
CA GLU A 375 8.37 10.06 30.78
C GLU A 375 7.02 10.12 30.07
N ALA A 376 7.02 10.62 28.84
CA ALA A 376 5.92 10.41 27.91
C ALA A 376 5.81 8.90 27.64
N GLY A 377 4.77 8.26 28.18
CA GLY A 377 4.54 6.84 27.93
C GLY A 377 4.47 6.56 26.43
N LYS A 378 4.91 5.37 25.99
CA LYS A 378 5.01 4.98 24.57
C LYS A 378 3.83 5.54 23.74
N VAL A 379 4.14 6.43 22.79
CA VAL A 379 3.12 7.15 22.01
C VAL A 379 2.98 6.55 20.62
N PRO A 380 1.75 6.13 20.24
CA PRO A 380 1.43 5.74 18.88
C PRO A 380 1.58 6.84 17.83
N ASP A 381 1.77 6.46 16.57
CA ASP A 381 1.54 7.39 15.46
C ASP A 381 0.12 7.96 15.50
N GLY A 382 -0.02 9.27 15.28
CA GLY A 382 -1.30 9.96 15.29
C GLY A 382 -1.90 10.19 16.67
N VAL A 383 -1.13 9.92 17.73
CA VAL A 383 -1.50 10.20 19.12
C VAL A 383 -0.51 11.19 19.72
N ALA A 384 -0.99 12.00 20.66
CA ALA A 384 -0.16 12.84 21.50
C ALA A 384 -0.43 12.53 22.98
N VAL A 385 0.59 12.66 23.83
CA VAL A 385 0.45 12.63 25.29
C VAL A 385 1.02 13.91 25.88
N TRP A 386 0.36 14.44 26.90
CA TRP A 386 0.74 15.73 27.45
C TRP A 386 0.86 15.71 28.98
N LEU A 387 1.71 16.62 29.48
CA LEU A 387 1.88 16.96 30.89
C LEU A 387 1.67 18.47 31.01
N GLU A 388 0.86 18.90 31.98
CA GLU A 388 0.48 20.31 32.12
C GLU A 388 0.56 20.78 33.57
N ARG A 389 1.02 22.01 33.75
CA ARG A 389 1.05 22.73 35.02
C ARG A 389 0.51 24.15 34.83
N LYS A 390 -0.45 24.53 35.67
CA LYS A 390 -0.88 25.93 35.81
C LYS A 390 0.01 26.64 36.84
N VAL A 391 0.48 27.84 36.53
CA VAL A 391 1.22 28.71 37.45
C VAL A 391 0.60 30.11 37.46
N VAL A 392 0.82 30.85 38.55
CA VAL A 392 0.35 32.23 38.72
C VAL A 392 1.56 33.07 39.13
N LEU A 393 1.82 34.14 38.38
CA LEU A 393 2.83 35.15 38.64
C LEU A 393 2.09 36.44 39.00
N GLU A 394 2.36 36.96 40.19
CA GLU A 394 1.75 38.15 40.78
C GLU A 394 2.64 39.39 40.63
N ASN A 395 3.93 39.22 40.32
CA ASN A 395 4.86 40.31 40.10
C ASN A 395 4.80 40.81 38.63
N LYS A 396 4.78 42.14 38.47
CA LYS A 396 4.81 42.83 37.17
C LYS A 396 6.07 42.55 36.34
N GLU A 397 7.17 42.20 36.98
CA GLU A 397 8.41 41.82 36.29
C GLU A 397 8.30 40.44 35.61
N GLY A 398 7.26 39.67 35.93
CA GLY A 398 7.06 38.32 35.40
C GLY A 398 8.00 37.30 36.04
N GLY A 399 8.31 36.24 35.28
CA GLY A 399 9.06 35.11 35.77
C GLY A 399 9.85 34.37 34.70
N LEU A 400 10.52 33.31 35.10
CA LEU A 400 11.30 32.44 34.22
C LEU A 400 10.89 30.99 34.48
N ILE A 401 10.55 30.26 33.42
CA ILE A 401 10.52 28.80 33.47
C ILE A 401 11.85 28.25 32.98
N TRP A 402 12.38 27.25 33.69
CA TRP A 402 13.53 26.46 33.29
C TRP A 402 13.19 24.96 33.41
N PHE A 403 13.65 24.13 32.47
CA PHE A 403 13.51 22.68 32.57
C PHE A 403 14.59 21.93 31.81
N LYS A 404 14.86 20.69 32.24
CA LYS A 404 15.67 19.73 31.50
C LYS A 404 14.77 18.79 30.70
N TYR A 405 15.16 18.51 29.46
CA TYR A 405 14.44 17.57 28.61
C TYR A 405 15.40 16.62 27.88
N GLU A 406 14.84 15.49 27.45
CA GLU A 406 15.42 14.58 26.48
C GLU A 406 14.31 14.07 25.56
N VAL A 407 14.62 13.83 24.29
CA VAL A 407 13.77 13.17 23.31
C VAL A 407 14.62 12.12 22.60
N SER A 408 14.03 10.94 22.38
CA SER A 408 14.60 9.86 21.59
C SER A 408 13.52 9.33 20.65
N SER A 409 13.60 9.76 19.41
CA SER A 409 12.76 9.34 18.28
C SER A 409 13.61 9.32 17.01
N GLU A 410 13.08 8.83 15.89
CA GLU A 410 13.69 9.14 14.61
C GLU A 410 13.58 10.65 14.34
N LYS A 411 14.59 11.21 13.66
CA LYS A 411 14.66 12.65 13.40
C LYS A 411 13.48 13.10 12.53
N GLY A 412 12.68 14.03 13.02
CA GLY A 412 11.50 14.54 12.31
C GLY A 412 10.27 13.63 12.34
N CYS A 413 10.24 12.64 13.24
CA CYS A 413 9.13 11.69 13.41
C CYS A 413 8.34 11.93 14.69
N GLY A 414 9.02 11.76 15.83
CA GLY A 414 8.51 12.06 17.16
C GLY A 414 8.92 13.47 17.58
N PHE A 415 8.01 14.21 18.19
CA PHE A 415 8.26 15.59 18.59
C PHE A 415 7.87 15.82 20.04
N LEU A 416 8.80 16.31 20.84
CA LEU A 416 8.51 17.00 22.09
C LEU A 416 8.26 18.48 21.79
N ARG A 417 7.12 19.01 22.24
CA ARG A 417 6.73 20.41 22.06
C ARG A 417 6.41 21.03 23.42
N PHE A 418 6.85 22.27 23.61
CA PHE A 418 6.53 23.05 24.80
C PHE A 418 5.65 24.25 24.42
N TYR A 419 4.57 24.44 25.17
CA TYR A 419 3.59 25.49 24.97
C TYR A 419 3.40 26.33 26.24
N VAL A 420 3.19 27.63 26.05
CA VAL A 420 2.72 28.56 27.08
C VAL A 420 1.39 29.14 26.59
N ASP A 421 0.32 28.89 27.34
CA ASP A 421 -1.06 29.30 27.01
C ASP A 421 -1.53 28.87 25.62
N GLY A 422 -1.06 27.70 25.17
CA GLY A 422 -1.37 27.14 23.85
C GLY A 422 -0.46 27.64 22.73
N VAL A 423 0.47 28.58 22.99
CA VAL A 423 1.44 29.06 22.00
C VAL A 423 2.73 28.24 22.08
N LYS A 424 3.13 27.61 20.97
CA LYS A 424 4.36 26.80 20.89
C LYS A 424 5.60 27.67 21.07
N LYS A 425 6.45 27.32 22.04
CA LYS A 425 7.71 28.02 22.35
C LYS A 425 8.94 27.24 21.90
N GLY A 426 8.86 25.92 21.87
CA GLY A 426 9.96 25.04 21.45
C GLY A 426 9.46 23.71 20.90
N GLU A 427 10.29 23.08 20.08
CA GLU A 427 10.03 21.79 19.45
C GLU A 427 11.36 21.04 19.24
N TRP A 428 11.39 19.76 19.59
CA TRP A 428 12.58 18.91 19.53
C TRP A 428 12.21 17.51 19.03
N SER A 429 13.06 16.92 18.20
CA SER A 429 12.91 15.55 17.65
C SER A 429 14.28 14.89 17.49
N GLY A 430 14.30 13.58 17.23
CA GLY A 430 15.54 12.83 17.08
C GLY A 430 16.09 12.39 18.44
N GLU A 431 17.42 12.27 18.52
CA GLU A 431 18.17 12.13 19.77
C GLU A 431 18.63 13.52 20.22
N ALA A 432 17.83 14.19 21.05
CA ALA A 432 18.12 15.55 21.51
C ALA A 432 17.87 15.72 23.01
N SER A 433 18.76 16.42 23.70
CA SER A 433 18.61 16.74 25.12
C SER A 433 19.19 18.12 25.43
N GLY A 434 18.72 18.73 26.51
CA GLY A 434 19.21 20.04 26.91
C GLY A 434 18.45 20.65 28.08
N ASN A 435 18.88 21.86 28.43
CA ASN A 435 18.25 22.71 29.44
C ASN A 435 17.68 23.94 28.73
N ILE A 436 16.41 24.26 28.94
CA ILE A 436 15.71 25.32 28.24
C ILE A 436 15.12 26.30 29.24
N ALA A 437 15.13 27.59 28.90
CA ALA A 437 14.46 28.62 29.67
C ALA A 437 13.61 29.53 28.80
N PHE A 438 12.46 29.97 29.32
CA PHE A 438 11.60 30.97 28.69
C PHE A 438 11.10 31.98 29.72
N GLY A 439 11.01 33.25 29.32
CA GLY A 439 10.35 34.28 30.11
C GLY A 439 8.83 34.08 30.13
N LEU A 440 8.23 34.38 31.27
CA LEU A 440 6.79 34.41 31.52
C LEU A 440 6.40 35.82 31.95
N SER A 441 5.27 36.31 31.47
CA SER A 441 4.76 37.63 31.88
C SER A 441 4.06 37.53 33.24
N GLU A 442 3.65 38.67 33.80
CA GLU A 442 2.69 38.67 34.91
C GLU A 442 1.39 37.95 34.51
N GLY A 443 0.79 37.23 35.45
CA GLY A 443 -0.52 36.63 35.31
C GLY A 443 -0.51 35.10 35.39
N THR A 444 -1.62 34.53 34.94
CA THR A 444 -1.85 33.08 34.98
C THR A 444 -1.39 32.43 33.69
N HIS A 445 -0.52 31.43 33.79
CA HIS A 445 0.00 30.68 32.65
C HIS A 445 -0.31 29.18 32.75
N ARG A 446 -0.64 28.57 31.61
CA ARG A 446 -0.65 27.11 31.41
C ARG A 446 0.60 26.68 30.66
N LEU A 447 1.41 25.88 31.32
CA LEU A 447 2.66 25.33 30.80
C LEU A 447 2.41 23.89 30.40
N ARG A 448 2.58 23.56 29.12
CA ARG A 448 2.27 22.23 28.59
C ARG A 448 3.45 21.66 27.83
N TRP A 449 3.83 20.43 28.16
CA TRP A 449 4.72 19.61 27.38
C TRP A 449 3.91 18.53 26.69
N GLU A 450 4.08 18.38 25.38
CA GLU A 450 3.37 17.42 24.55
C GLU A 450 4.40 16.58 23.79
N TYR A 451 4.27 15.27 23.82
CA TYR A 451 5.00 14.38 22.92
C TYR A 451 4.03 13.71 21.95
N SER A 452 4.32 13.77 20.65
CA SER A 452 3.50 13.15 19.60
C SER A 452 4.34 12.47 18.51
N LYS A 453 3.80 11.44 17.86
CA LYS A 453 4.33 10.89 16.60
C LYS A 453 3.43 11.36 15.45
N ASP A 454 4.00 12.15 14.54
CA ASP A 454 3.20 12.90 13.55
C ASP A 454 2.97 12.12 12.23
N GLY A 455 3.50 10.89 12.09
CA GLY A 455 3.04 9.98 11.02
C GLY A 455 3.88 8.71 10.81
N PRO A 456 3.29 7.70 10.15
CA PRO A 456 3.92 6.40 9.90
C PRO A 456 5.07 6.45 8.88
N GLY A 457 6.00 5.49 8.98
CA GLY A 457 6.99 5.21 7.92
C GLY A 457 8.05 6.30 7.71
N CYS A 458 8.35 7.08 8.74
CA CYS A 458 9.20 8.26 8.64
C CYS A 458 10.69 7.99 8.95
N ALA A 459 11.05 6.76 9.36
CA ALA A 459 12.43 6.36 9.51
C ALA A 459 13.12 6.28 8.13
N GLY A 460 14.42 6.59 8.08
CA GLY A 460 15.28 6.24 6.94
C GLY A 460 16.31 5.20 7.36
N LYS A 461 16.98 4.57 6.39
CA LYS A 461 18.00 3.52 6.57
C LYS A 461 19.02 3.78 7.70
N ASP A 462 19.43 5.04 7.89
CA ASP A 462 20.44 5.44 8.88
C ASP A 462 19.85 6.01 10.19
N SER A 463 18.53 5.93 10.37
CA SER A 463 17.86 6.43 11.57
C SER A 463 17.86 5.34 12.64
N ALA A 464 18.50 5.61 13.78
CA ALA A 464 18.23 4.81 14.98
C ALA A 464 16.73 4.92 15.27
N CYS A 465 16.03 3.78 15.33
CA CYS A 465 14.65 3.73 15.79
C CYS A 465 14.68 4.17 17.24
N GLY A 466 14.36 5.44 17.48
CA GLY A 466 14.45 6.02 18.81
C GLY A 466 13.56 5.27 19.79
N LYS A 467 13.65 5.60 21.07
CA LYS A 467 12.79 4.97 22.08
C LYS A 467 11.31 5.32 21.92
N ASP A 468 10.98 6.26 21.04
CA ASP A 468 9.66 6.85 20.80
C ASP A 468 9.08 7.47 22.07
N SER A 469 9.90 8.27 22.74
CA SER A 469 9.55 8.87 24.01
C SER A 469 10.32 10.17 24.24
N ALA A 470 9.84 10.91 25.23
CA ALA A 470 10.45 12.12 25.74
C ALA A 470 10.46 12.09 27.26
N TRP A 471 11.47 12.70 27.85
CA TRP A 471 11.66 12.80 29.28
C TRP A 471 11.77 14.25 29.71
N LEU A 472 11.23 14.54 30.89
CA LEU A 472 11.38 15.82 31.57
C LEU A 472 11.88 15.59 32.98
N ASP A 473 12.79 16.47 33.38
CA ASP A 473 13.31 16.48 34.72
C ASP A 473 13.63 17.95 35.12
N TRP A 474 13.72 18.19 36.43
CA TRP A 474 14.02 19.48 37.04
C TRP A 474 13.25 20.66 36.42
N VAL A 475 11.94 20.73 36.64
CA VAL A 475 11.16 21.90 36.21
C VAL A 475 11.18 22.95 37.31
N TRP A 476 11.67 24.14 36.97
CA TRP A 476 11.65 25.31 37.82
C TRP A 476 10.81 26.43 37.23
N VAL A 477 10.10 27.15 38.10
CA VAL A 477 9.50 28.45 37.77
C VAL A 477 9.88 29.44 38.84
N TYR A 478 10.53 30.52 38.43
CA TYR A 478 10.93 31.63 39.28
C TYR A 478 10.07 32.86 39.01
N GLU A 479 9.83 33.64 40.06
CA GLU A 479 9.30 35.01 40.00
C GLU A 479 10.28 35.91 40.74
N GLY A 480 11.06 36.70 40.00
CA GLY A 480 12.28 37.29 40.55
C GLY A 480 13.22 36.22 41.11
N GLU A 481 13.58 36.31 42.40
CA GLU A 481 14.39 35.32 43.10
C GLU A 481 13.57 34.20 43.78
N LYS A 482 12.23 34.29 43.75
CA LYS A 482 11.34 33.34 44.44
C LYS A 482 11.06 32.13 43.56
N GLU A 483 11.37 30.94 44.07
CA GLU A 483 10.93 29.67 43.49
C GLU A 483 9.42 29.44 43.74
N ILE A 484 8.64 29.31 42.67
CA ILE A 484 7.20 29.02 42.71
C ILE A 484 6.92 27.55 42.37
N VAL A 485 7.73 26.96 41.49
CA VAL A 485 7.67 25.53 41.15
C VAL A 485 9.07 24.97 41.20
N THR A 486 9.22 23.84 41.91
CA THR A 486 10.42 23.02 41.92
C THR A 486 9.99 21.56 41.84
N GLU A 487 10.08 20.96 40.66
CA GLU A 487 9.62 19.61 40.39
C GLU A 487 10.74 18.71 39.86
N GLN A 488 10.87 17.54 40.48
CA GLN A 488 11.79 16.47 40.07
C GLN A 488 11.04 15.16 39.82
N PHE A 489 9.71 15.21 39.68
CA PHE A 489 8.82 14.11 39.28
C PHE A 489 8.98 12.82 40.08
N ARG A 490 9.06 12.91 41.42
CA ARG A 490 8.94 11.72 42.29
C ARG A 490 7.55 11.07 42.19
N LYS A 491 6.57 11.85 41.76
CA LYS A 491 5.21 11.44 41.38
C LYS A 491 4.65 12.48 40.41
N ILE A 492 3.73 12.08 39.54
CA ILE A 492 2.85 13.02 38.82
C ILE A 492 1.52 13.00 39.56
N ALA A 493 1.19 14.10 40.22
CA ALA A 493 -0.02 14.27 41.00
C ALA A 493 -0.44 15.74 40.98
N ASP A 494 -1.65 16.04 41.45
CA ASP A 494 -2.12 17.42 41.59
C ASP A 494 -1.06 18.28 42.29
N PRO A 495 -0.72 19.46 41.74
CA PRO A 495 -1.43 20.20 40.67
C PRO A 495 -0.98 19.91 39.22
N TRP A 496 -0.13 18.91 39.00
CA TRP A 496 0.22 18.43 37.66
C TRP A 496 -0.89 17.57 37.08
N LYS A 497 -1.16 17.78 35.78
CA LYS A 497 -2.16 17.01 35.03
C LYS A 497 -1.48 16.31 33.86
N THR A 498 -1.98 15.14 33.51
CA THR A 498 -1.56 14.44 32.30
C THR A 498 -2.76 13.85 31.56
N GLY A 499 -2.60 13.66 30.27
CA GLY A 499 -3.62 13.07 29.41
C GLY A 499 -3.06 12.74 28.03
N TYR A 500 -3.97 12.45 27.11
CA TYR A 500 -3.65 12.10 25.73
C TYR A 500 -4.66 12.72 24.77
N GLU A 501 -4.25 12.87 23.51
CA GLU A 501 -5.09 13.28 22.39
C GLU A 501 -5.02 12.21 21.31
N ILE A 502 -6.17 11.72 20.87
CA ILE A 502 -6.35 10.70 19.84
C ILE A 502 -7.09 11.29 18.63
N GLY A 503 -7.12 10.55 17.52
CA GLY A 503 -7.92 10.91 16.35
C GLY A 503 -7.30 11.98 15.45
N ARG A 504 -5.98 12.19 15.53
CA ARG A 504 -5.27 12.96 14.51
C ARG A 504 -5.02 12.02 13.32
N SER A 505 -5.51 12.39 12.14
CA SER A 505 -5.14 11.68 10.92
C SER A 505 -3.66 11.88 10.65
N THR A 506 -2.96 10.84 10.20
CA THR A 506 -1.57 10.96 9.77
C THR A 506 -1.41 10.45 8.35
N GLU A 507 -0.49 11.08 7.63
CA GLU A 507 -0.17 10.75 6.25
C GLU A 507 1.11 9.93 6.19
N SER A 508 1.09 8.85 5.41
CA SER A 508 2.27 8.06 5.08
C SER A 508 2.88 8.59 3.78
N LYS A 509 4.12 9.09 3.87
CA LYS A 509 4.87 9.58 2.70
C LYS A 509 5.11 8.45 1.68
N GLU A 510 5.38 7.25 2.18
CA GLU A 510 5.65 6.09 1.34
C GLU A 510 4.38 5.58 0.65
N TYR A 511 3.26 5.50 1.38
CA TYR A 511 1.95 5.16 0.82
C TYR A 511 1.46 6.20 -0.21
N THR A 512 1.70 7.49 0.05
CA THR A 512 1.40 8.56 -0.93
C THR A 512 2.18 8.36 -2.22
N LYS A 513 3.45 7.95 -2.14
CA LYS A 513 4.26 7.66 -3.32
C LYS A 513 3.77 6.40 -4.04
N LEU A 514 3.48 5.33 -3.32
CA LEU A 514 2.90 4.09 -3.85
C LEU A 514 1.61 4.38 -4.64
N THR A 515 0.65 5.05 -4.01
CA THR A 515 -0.65 5.35 -4.63
C THR A 515 -0.51 6.26 -5.84
N LYS A 516 0.39 7.26 -5.80
CA LYS A 516 0.67 8.11 -6.97
C LYS A 516 1.26 7.32 -8.14
N LEU A 517 2.22 6.42 -7.84
CA LEU A 517 2.88 5.58 -8.83
C LEU A 517 1.89 4.61 -9.49
N LEU A 518 1.05 3.94 -8.70
CA LEU A 518 0.04 3.01 -9.21
C LEU A 518 -1.13 3.75 -9.92
N LYS A 519 -1.51 4.94 -9.46
CA LYS A 519 -2.52 5.77 -10.14
C LYS A 519 -2.11 6.15 -11.57
N ALA A 520 -0.81 6.25 -11.86
CA ALA A 520 -0.31 6.45 -13.22
C ALA A 520 -0.62 5.27 -14.17
N LEU A 521 -0.91 4.09 -13.62
CA LEU A 521 -1.40 2.90 -14.35
C LEU A 521 -2.94 2.77 -14.31
N GLY A 522 -3.64 3.75 -13.72
CA GLY A 522 -5.08 3.67 -13.48
C GLY A 522 -5.48 2.75 -12.32
N LEU A 523 -4.52 2.27 -11.52
CA LEU A 523 -4.77 1.41 -10.37
C LEU A 523 -5.21 2.23 -9.14
N THR A 524 -6.27 1.79 -8.48
CA THR A 524 -6.85 2.42 -7.28
C THR A 524 -6.86 1.45 -6.11
N ASP A 525 -6.53 1.93 -4.90
CA ASP A 525 -6.60 1.16 -3.66
C ASP A 525 -8.07 0.90 -3.28
N VAL A 526 -8.49 -0.37 -3.30
CA VAL A 526 -9.88 -0.76 -3.03
C VAL A 526 -10.30 -0.43 -1.60
N TRP A 527 -9.40 -0.55 -0.62
CA TRP A 527 -9.72 -0.25 0.77
C TRP A 527 -9.98 1.24 0.95
N LYS A 528 -9.11 2.09 0.38
CA LYS A 528 -9.27 3.54 0.46
C LYS A 528 -10.55 4.00 -0.26
N GLU A 529 -10.91 3.37 -1.38
CA GLU A 529 -12.14 3.70 -2.11
C GLU A 529 -13.41 3.31 -1.33
N LEU A 530 -13.48 2.08 -0.82
CA LEU A 530 -14.71 1.55 -0.21
C LEU A 530 -14.82 1.86 1.29
N ARG A 531 -13.69 2.07 1.98
CA ARG A 531 -13.60 2.31 3.42
C ARG A 531 -12.62 3.45 3.76
N PRO A 532 -12.83 4.67 3.25
CA PRO A 532 -11.89 5.80 3.41
C PRO A 532 -11.64 6.20 4.88
N ASN A 533 -12.57 5.84 5.76
CA ASN A 533 -12.52 6.13 7.19
C ASN A 533 -12.14 4.91 8.04
N ASP A 534 -11.94 3.72 7.47
CA ASP A 534 -11.53 2.56 8.27
C ASP A 534 -10.01 2.40 8.20
N PRO A 535 -9.33 2.26 9.34
CA PRO A 535 -7.88 2.17 9.36
C PRO A 535 -7.34 0.79 8.90
N GLY A 536 -8.19 -0.25 8.84
CA GLY A 536 -7.99 -1.43 8.00
C GLY A 536 -6.70 -2.23 8.18
N PHE A 537 -6.31 -2.55 9.40
CA PHE A 537 -5.00 -3.18 9.67
C PHE A 537 -4.88 -4.58 9.13
N THR A 538 -3.70 -4.86 8.60
CA THR A 538 -3.26 -6.19 8.17
C THR A 538 -2.02 -6.65 8.92
N TYR A 539 -1.42 -5.82 9.76
CA TYR A 539 -0.40 -6.13 10.75
C TYR A 539 -0.81 -5.50 12.08
N ILE A 540 -0.52 -6.14 13.22
CA ILE A 540 -1.15 -5.74 14.51
C ILE A 540 -0.12 -5.37 15.60
N GLY A 541 1.15 -5.70 15.40
CA GLY A 541 2.24 -5.40 16.35
C GLY A 541 2.14 -6.12 17.70
N GLY A 542 3.29 -6.29 18.36
CA GLY A 542 3.43 -7.12 19.57
C GLY A 542 3.22 -6.42 20.91
N ASP A 543 3.20 -5.08 20.96
CA ASP A 543 3.26 -4.29 22.20
C ASP A 543 1.96 -3.57 22.58
N TRP A 544 0.94 -3.63 21.71
CA TRP A 544 -0.25 -2.81 21.84
C TRP A 544 -1.41 -3.53 22.50
N LYS A 545 -1.87 -2.94 23.61
CA LYS A 545 -3.08 -3.34 24.31
C LYS A 545 -4.28 -2.79 23.56
N THR A 546 -4.89 -3.64 22.74
CA THR A 546 -6.23 -3.38 22.24
C THR A 546 -7.20 -3.72 23.39
N GLY A 547 -8.21 -2.87 23.66
CA GLY A 547 -9.10 -3.01 24.82
C GLY A 547 -9.75 -4.40 24.96
N LYS A 548 -10.37 -4.69 26.11
CA LYS A 548 -10.98 -6.00 26.42
C LYS A 548 -11.98 -6.49 25.36
N ASP A 549 -12.61 -5.54 24.67
CA ASP A 549 -13.62 -5.74 23.64
C ASP A 549 -13.05 -5.71 22.21
N THR A 550 -11.73 -5.73 22.08
CA THR A 550 -11.07 -5.78 20.77
C THR A 550 -10.80 -7.21 20.36
N PRO A 551 -10.75 -7.49 19.06
CA PRO A 551 -10.61 -8.86 18.57
C PRO A 551 -9.39 -9.59 19.14
N TRP A 552 -8.29 -8.88 19.44
CA TRP A 552 -6.99 -9.44 19.81
C TRP A 552 -6.80 -9.71 21.32
N GLY A 553 -7.76 -9.28 22.14
CA GLY A 553 -7.64 -9.31 23.60
C GLY A 553 -6.56 -8.34 24.11
N GLU A 554 -6.35 -8.36 25.43
CA GLU A 554 -5.54 -7.37 26.16
C GLU A 554 -4.04 -7.33 25.74
N PHE A 555 -3.54 -8.32 25.00
CA PHE A 555 -2.11 -8.55 24.75
C PHE A 555 -1.67 -8.45 23.28
N GLY A 556 -2.56 -8.11 22.34
CA GLY A 556 -2.21 -7.94 20.92
C GLY A 556 -1.85 -9.25 20.17
N ASN A 557 -1.28 -9.13 18.97
CA ASN A 557 -0.80 -10.29 18.20
C ASN A 557 0.63 -10.65 18.64
N VAL A 558 0.75 -11.67 19.50
CA VAL A 558 2.04 -12.10 20.08
C VAL A 558 3.05 -12.63 19.06
N LEU A 559 2.63 -12.90 17.81
CA LEU A 559 3.50 -13.35 16.71
C LEU A 559 4.05 -12.21 15.87
N ALA A 560 3.38 -11.05 15.84
CA ALA A 560 3.82 -9.84 15.14
C ALA A 560 4.92 -9.12 15.94
N LYS A 561 6.10 -9.75 16.02
CA LYS A 561 7.26 -9.27 16.78
C LYS A 561 8.45 -9.07 15.85
N ILE A 562 8.71 -7.82 15.48
CA ILE A 562 10.02 -7.41 14.99
C ILE A 562 10.86 -6.97 16.21
N ARG A 563 12.16 -7.31 16.26
CA ARG A 563 13.05 -6.90 17.37
C ARG A 563 13.18 -5.38 17.38
N GLY A 564 12.53 -4.73 18.33
CA GLY A 564 12.56 -3.26 18.48
C GLY A 564 11.38 -2.54 17.83
N ASP A 565 10.54 -3.25 17.08
CA ASP A 565 9.36 -2.67 16.47
C ASP A 565 8.24 -2.49 17.49
N LYS A 566 7.78 -1.24 17.58
CA LYS A 566 6.73 -0.75 18.48
C LYS A 566 5.60 -0.07 17.69
N SER A 567 5.58 -0.26 16.38
CA SER A 567 4.73 0.41 15.37
C SER A 567 3.22 0.36 15.62
N GLY A 568 2.75 -0.66 16.35
CA GLY A 568 1.32 -0.89 16.57
C GLY A 568 0.64 -1.47 15.32
N PRO A 569 -0.69 -1.42 15.25
CA PRO A 569 -1.42 -1.92 14.09
C PRO A 569 -1.17 -1.11 12.81
N GLU A 570 -0.92 -1.79 11.70
CA GLU A 570 -0.57 -1.23 10.38
C GLU A 570 -1.32 -1.93 9.26
N ARG A 571 -1.54 -1.24 8.13
CA ARG A 571 -2.05 -1.86 6.90
C ARG A 571 -0.89 -2.00 5.91
N LEU A 572 -0.51 -3.24 5.63
CA LEU A 572 0.62 -3.64 4.79
C LEU A 572 0.18 -4.45 3.56
N ASP A 573 -0.97 -5.10 3.62
CA ASP A 573 -1.55 -5.89 2.54
C ASP A 573 -2.59 -5.08 1.77
N TYR A 574 -2.51 -5.14 0.44
CA TYR A 574 -3.32 -4.29 -0.43
C TYR A 574 -3.96 -5.06 -1.58
N ILE A 575 -5.13 -4.57 -1.99
CA ILE A 575 -5.75 -4.88 -3.27
C ILE A 575 -5.88 -3.56 -4.04
N PHE A 576 -5.14 -3.46 -5.14
CA PHE A 576 -5.30 -2.39 -6.12
C PHE A 576 -6.01 -2.93 -7.36
N TYR A 577 -6.81 -2.09 -8.03
CA TYR A 577 -7.50 -2.51 -9.25
C TYR A 577 -7.54 -1.40 -10.32
N TYR A 578 -7.57 -1.84 -11.57
CA TYR A 578 -7.91 -1.01 -12.73
C TYR A 578 -9.25 -1.51 -13.27
N PRO A 579 -10.27 -0.64 -13.42
CA PRO A 579 -11.60 -1.08 -13.85
C PRO A 579 -11.62 -1.80 -15.20
N GLY A 580 -10.69 -1.52 -16.11
CA GLY A 580 -10.81 -1.97 -17.49
C GLY A 580 -11.70 -1.06 -18.35
N ARG A 581 -11.42 -1.06 -19.65
CA ARG A 581 -12.09 -0.23 -20.67
C ARG A 581 -12.29 -0.94 -22.01
N SER A 582 -11.80 -2.16 -22.17
CA SER A 582 -11.88 -2.93 -23.42
C SER A 582 -13.02 -3.95 -23.36
N VAL A 583 -12.79 -5.09 -22.72
CA VAL A 583 -13.71 -6.25 -22.72
C VAL A 583 -14.59 -6.28 -21.48
N TYR A 584 -14.04 -5.86 -20.33
CA TYR A 584 -14.73 -5.86 -19.05
C TYR A 584 -14.59 -4.51 -18.36
N LYS A 585 -15.60 -4.19 -17.54
CA LYS A 585 -15.56 -3.18 -16.48
C LYS A 585 -15.71 -3.86 -15.12
N LEU A 586 -14.62 -3.94 -14.37
CA LEU A 586 -14.54 -4.40 -12.99
C LEU A 586 -15.00 -3.29 -12.05
N LYS A 587 -15.96 -3.61 -11.18
CA LYS A 587 -16.44 -2.76 -10.10
C LYS A 587 -16.28 -3.47 -8.76
N PRO A 588 -15.46 -2.96 -7.83
CA PRO A 588 -15.44 -3.42 -6.45
C PRO A 588 -16.81 -3.22 -5.79
N LEU A 589 -17.25 -4.20 -5.00
CA LEU A 589 -18.54 -4.17 -4.29
C LEU A 589 -18.36 -4.13 -2.78
N ASN A 590 -17.35 -4.84 -2.26
CA ASN A 590 -17.03 -4.90 -0.84
C ASN A 590 -15.55 -5.25 -0.65
N ILE A 591 -15.00 -4.85 0.50
CA ILE A 591 -13.68 -5.27 0.99
C ILE A 591 -13.74 -5.55 2.48
N GLU A 592 -13.06 -6.59 2.94
CA GLU A 592 -13.08 -7.07 4.33
C GLU A 592 -11.74 -7.66 4.77
N LEU A 593 -11.54 -7.77 6.09
CA LEU A 593 -10.39 -8.45 6.68
C LEU A 593 -10.60 -9.96 6.70
N VAL A 594 -9.50 -10.72 6.65
CA VAL A 594 -9.50 -12.17 6.72
C VAL A 594 -8.52 -12.64 7.81
N PRO A 595 -9.01 -13.35 8.85
CA PRO A 595 -10.42 -13.62 9.15
C PRO A 595 -11.21 -12.35 9.50
N SER A 596 -12.54 -12.39 9.28
CA SER A 596 -13.45 -11.26 9.56
C SER A 596 -13.54 -10.89 11.04
N GLU A 597 -13.12 -11.80 11.93
CA GLU A 597 -12.90 -11.58 13.35
C GLU A 597 -11.39 -11.56 13.60
N PRO A 598 -10.75 -10.38 13.60
CA PRO A 598 -9.29 -10.28 13.55
C PRO A 598 -8.55 -11.10 14.63
N GLY A 599 -9.03 -11.13 15.87
CA GLY A 599 -8.40 -11.95 16.92
C GLY A 599 -9.18 -13.20 17.31
N LYS A 600 -9.85 -13.79 16.32
CA LYS A 600 -10.18 -15.22 16.36
C LYS A 600 -8.89 -16.01 16.60
N LYS A 601 -8.79 -16.57 17.80
CA LYS A 601 -7.71 -17.48 18.19
C LYS A 601 -8.06 -18.90 17.79
N PHE A 602 -7.10 -19.61 17.21
CA PHE A 602 -7.26 -21.02 16.88
C PHE A 602 -6.68 -21.87 18.02
N GLN A 603 -7.47 -22.83 18.51
CA GLN A 603 -7.05 -23.74 19.59
C GLN A 603 -6.28 -24.92 19.01
N LEU A 604 -5.12 -25.23 19.60
CA LEU A 604 -4.29 -26.38 19.23
C LEU A 604 -4.81 -27.68 19.88
N ASP A 605 -5.30 -27.58 21.11
CA ASP A 605 -5.91 -28.64 21.90
C ASP A 605 -6.93 -28.08 22.90
N LYS A 606 -7.70 -28.95 23.57
CA LYS A 606 -8.70 -28.55 24.56
C LYS A 606 -8.10 -27.86 25.79
N ASN A 607 -6.78 -27.85 25.96
CA ASN A 607 -6.18 -27.71 27.28
C ASN A 607 -5.01 -26.74 27.46
N THR A 608 -4.50 -25.95 26.50
CA THR A 608 -3.74 -24.71 26.86
C THR A 608 -3.25 -23.76 25.77
N PHE A 609 -3.19 -24.10 24.48
CA PHE A 609 -2.49 -23.25 23.49
C PHE A 609 -3.40 -22.64 22.41
N THR A 610 -3.25 -21.33 22.19
CA THR A 610 -3.93 -20.57 21.13
C THR A 610 -2.93 -19.86 20.21
N TYR A 611 -3.19 -19.84 18.91
CA TYR A 611 -2.36 -19.17 17.90
C TYR A 611 -3.24 -18.39 16.89
N THR A 612 -2.66 -17.41 16.20
CA THR A 612 -3.33 -16.65 15.12
C THR A 612 -3.07 -17.31 13.76
N LEU A 613 -3.85 -16.94 12.75
CA LEU A 613 -3.69 -17.45 11.39
C LEU A 613 -2.31 -17.09 10.81
N SER A 614 -1.89 -15.84 10.99
CA SER A 614 -0.57 -15.30 10.63
C SER A 614 -0.22 -14.14 11.58
N ASP A 615 1.00 -13.60 11.48
CA ASP A 615 1.35 -12.29 12.01
C ASP A 615 0.63 -11.15 11.25
N HIS A 616 0.17 -11.44 10.02
CA HIS A 616 -0.73 -10.60 9.22
C HIS A 616 -2.20 -11.06 9.24
N LEU A 617 -3.13 -10.12 9.06
CA LEU A 617 -4.49 -10.37 8.54
C LEU A 617 -4.50 -10.20 7.03
N GLY A 618 -5.27 -11.02 6.32
CA GLY A 618 -5.49 -10.83 4.89
C GLY A 618 -6.58 -9.81 4.60
N VAL A 619 -6.72 -9.50 3.32
CA VAL A 619 -7.79 -8.66 2.78
C VAL A 619 -8.49 -9.37 1.64
N ALA A 620 -9.82 -9.38 1.66
CA ALA A 620 -10.64 -9.95 0.61
C ALA A 620 -11.56 -8.92 -0.03
N MET A 621 -11.53 -8.85 -1.36
CA MET A 621 -12.45 -8.04 -2.17
C MET A 621 -13.54 -8.94 -2.78
N THR A 622 -14.78 -8.46 -2.81
CA THR A 622 -15.81 -8.94 -3.74
C THR A 622 -16.00 -7.91 -4.84
N CYS A 623 -15.96 -8.33 -6.11
CA CYS A 623 -16.16 -7.44 -7.26
C CYS A 623 -17.07 -8.07 -8.33
N GLU A 624 -17.56 -7.24 -9.25
CA GLU A 624 -18.34 -7.65 -10.41
C GLU A 624 -17.62 -7.20 -11.69
N LEU A 625 -17.51 -8.10 -12.67
CA LEU A 625 -17.05 -7.81 -14.02
C LEU A 625 -18.26 -7.80 -14.95
N LYS A 626 -18.56 -6.63 -15.51
CA LYS A 626 -19.58 -6.46 -16.54
C LYS A 626 -18.90 -6.43 -17.91
N PRO A 627 -19.35 -7.25 -18.88
CA PRO A 627 -18.84 -7.12 -20.24
C PRO A 627 -19.17 -5.73 -20.79
N LEU A 628 -18.23 -5.17 -21.54
CA LEU A 628 -18.44 -3.96 -22.33
C LEU A 628 -18.97 -4.37 -23.71
N LYS A 629 -19.91 -3.57 -24.23
CA LYS A 629 -20.54 -3.81 -25.53
C LYS A 629 -19.59 -3.54 -26.68
#